data_AF-A0A318YWR4-F1
#
_entry.id   AF-A0A318YWR4-F1
#
_cell.length_a   1.000
_cell.length_b   1.000
_cell.length_c   1.000
_cell.angle_alpha   90.00
_cell.angle_beta   90.00
_cell.angle_gamma   90.00
#
_symmetry.space_group_name_H-M   'P 1'
#
loop_
_entity.id
_entity.type
_entity.pdbx_description
1 polymer ?
#
loop_
_entity_poly.entity_id
_entity_poly.type
_entity_poly.pdbx_seq_one_letter_code
_entity_poly.pdbx_strand_id
1 'polypeptide(L)'
;MLAHVLLTSVAIANVATASLQIVPGATWTASGTNQHIQAHGGGIIKVDGTYYWAGENHLNGSNFQSINCYSSTNLVEWTFEGELLSLQSSGDLGPDRVVERPKIIYNDDTSTYVMWMHIDDSSYGEAKTGVATSSSVCGQYYYLGSFQPLGHQSRDIGLYKDDNGTAYLLSEDRPNGLRIDRLTDDYLNVTYTTHLFPEHYEAPAIYKQDGVYFMFGSQLTGWSANDNKYTTSTDLNGTWSDWSDFATAGTDTYDSQTTFVMQIGKSVMYMGDRWVSSNLMASTYIWLPLTLSGTNATLINSSNWIPSTDDTWSSGGDETDPEAEASTNVLSNGAKVISCSGCSGDESVGWIGGSDNGTLEMRNISSDASTTTTIQVRYENGDSTQRYATVTVNGKSQILAFLPSDNGNTPATSVLNAQLESGDDNIITFSAYEEEYGPDIDRLLVPEE
;
A
#
# COMPACT_ATOMS: atom_id res chain seq x y z
N MET A 1 -48.83 41.45 28.89
CA MET A 1 -47.79 41.17 27.88
C MET A 1 -46.99 39.97 28.37
N LEU A 2 -47.32 38.75 27.93
CA LEU A 2 -46.49 37.57 28.16
C LEU A 2 -45.48 37.49 27.00
N ALA A 3 -44.20 37.67 27.30
CA ALA A 3 -43.12 37.45 26.36
C ALA A 3 -42.90 35.94 26.21
N HIS A 4 -43.18 35.40 25.02
CA HIS A 4 -42.77 34.05 24.66
C HIS A 4 -41.28 34.09 24.32
N VAL A 5 -40.48 33.42 25.15
CA VAL A 5 -39.07 33.12 24.84
C VAL A 5 -39.09 31.93 23.89
N LEU A 6 -38.78 32.16 22.62
CA LEU A 6 -38.51 31.10 21.65
C LEU A 6 -37.13 30.53 21.99
N LEU A 7 -37.05 29.32 22.54
CA LEU A 7 -35.79 28.55 22.53
C LEU A 7 -35.60 28.01 21.11
N THR A 8 -34.71 28.61 20.33
CA THR A 8 -34.13 27.99 19.15
C THR A 8 -33.15 26.91 19.60
N SER A 9 -33.54 25.65 19.47
CA SER A 9 -32.65 24.49 19.53
C SER A 9 -31.66 24.57 18.36
N VAL A 10 -30.40 24.86 18.66
CA VAL A 10 -29.30 24.69 17.72
C VAL A 10 -29.09 23.18 17.59
N ALA A 11 -29.50 22.61 16.45
CA ALA A 11 -29.08 21.27 16.08
C ALA A 11 -27.58 21.31 15.84
N ILE A 12 -26.81 20.70 16.74
CA ILE A 12 -25.41 20.38 16.47
C ILE A 12 -25.49 19.25 15.43
N ALA A 13 -25.23 19.57 14.16
CA ALA A 13 -24.94 18.54 13.18
C ALA A 13 -23.63 17.89 13.66
N ASN A 14 -23.72 16.67 14.20
CA ASN A 14 -22.55 15.81 14.29
C ASN A 14 -22.12 15.57 12.84
N VAL A 15 -21.09 16.29 12.41
CA VAL A 15 -20.40 15.95 11.17
C VAL A 15 -19.67 14.67 11.50
N ALA A 16 -20.24 13.53 11.12
CA ALA A 16 -19.51 12.27 11.16
C ALA A 16 -18.26 12.45 10.29
N THR A 17 -17.10 12.27 10.89
CA THR A 17 -15.84 12.24 10.15
C THR A 17 -15.82 10.97 9.30
N ALA A 18 -15.32 11.08 8.07
CA ALA A 18 -15.09 9.89 7.25
C ALA A 18 -14.17 8.92 7.99
N SER A 19 -14.51 7.64 7.92
CA SER A 19 -13.89 6.52 8.63
C SER A 19 -13.19 5.60 7.64
N LEU A 20 -12.47 6.22 6.70
CA LEU A 20 -11.70 5.50 5.71
C LEU A 20 -10.58 4.72 6.39
N GLN A 21 -10.44 3.44 6.05
CA GLN A 21 -9.54 2.51 6.72
C GLN A 21 -8.46 2.02 5.77
N ILE A 22 -7.25 1.85 6.30
CA ILE A 22 -6.24 0.98 5.72
C ILE A 22 -6.55 -0.44 6.16
N VAL A 23 -6.71 -1.35 5.20
CA VAL A 23 -6.94 -2.78 5.42
C VAL A 23 -5.73 -3.55 4.88
N PRO A 24 -4.76 -3.93 5.73
CA PRO A 24 -3.53 -4.59 5.31
C PRO A 24 -3.80 -5.90 4.57
N GLY A 25 -3.19 -6.08 3.41
CA GLY A 25 -3.30 -7.29 2.60
C GLY A 25 -4.57 -7.36 1.73
N ALA A 26 -5.40 -6.32 1.73
CA ALA A 26 -6.56 -6.26 0.85
C ALA A 26 -6.20 -5.79 -0.57
N THR A 27 -7.07 -6.11 -1.54
CA THR A 27 -7.05 -5.51 -2.86
C THR A 27 -7.44 -4.04 -2.77
N TRP A 28 -6.51 -3.13 -3.07
CA TRP A 28 -6.78 -1.70 -3.15
C TRP A 28 -6.93 -1.27 -4.60
N THR A 29 -8.11 -0.79 -4.97
CA THR A 29 -8.42 -0.39 -6.35
C THR A 29 -8.12 1.09 -6.56
N ALA A 30 -7.28 1.42 -7.55
CA ALA A 30 -7.01 2.81 -7.90
C ALA A 30 -8.05 3.35 -8.90
N SER A 31 -8.50 4.58 -8.68
CA SER A 31 -9.24 5.29 -9.73
C SER A 31 -8.32 5.64 -10.91
N GLY A 32 -8.89 5.73 -12.11
CA GLY A 32 -8.16 5.98 -13.35
C GLY A 32 -7.75 4.70 -14.10
N THR A 33 -7.28 3.67 -13.39
CA THR A 33 -7.01 2.34 -13.98
C THR A 33 -8.09 1.31 -13.64
N ASN A 34 -8.83 1.50 -12.54
CA ASN A 34 -9.75 0.52 -11.96
C ASN A 34 -9.10 -0.81 -11.58
N GLN A 35 -7.77 -0.84 -11.44
CA GLN A 35 -6.98 -2.04 -11.13
C GLN A 35 -6.49 -2.01 -9.70
N HIS A 36 -6.08 -3.17 -9.18
CA HIS A 36 -5.25 -3.18 -7.99
C HIS A 36 -4.05 -2.24 -8.18
N ILE A 37 -3.75 -1.41 -7.19
CA ILE A 37 -2.56 -0.56 -7.19
C ILE A 37 -1.33 -1.42 -7.48
N GLN A 38 -0.47 -0.96 -8.38
CA GLN A 38 0.80 -1.59 -8.72
C GLN A 38 1.92 -0.59 -8.40
N ALA A 39 2.34 -0.55 -7.14
CA ALA A 39 3.36 0.34 -6.61
C ALA A 39 4.21 -0.35 -5.52
N HIS A 40 4.59 -1.60 -5.77
CA HIS A 40 5.38 -2.44 -4.87
C HIS A 40 6.80 -1.91 -4.69
N GLY A 41 7.46 -2.26 -3.59
CA GLY A 41 8.84 -1.79 -3.33
C GLY A 41 8.93 -0.27 -3.12
N GLY A 42 7.80 0.43 -3.11
CA GLY A 42 7.72 1.86 -3.37
C GLY A 42 8.08 2.74 -2.18
N GLY A 43 7.90 4.05 -2.38
CA GLY A 43 8.00 5.05 -1.33
C GLY A 43 6.97 6.16 -1.54
N ILE A 44 6.67 6.88 -0.46
CA ILE A 44 5.73 8.00 -0.48
C ILE A 44 6.45 9.31 -0.20
N ILE A 45 6.12 10.33 -0.98
CA ILE A 45 6.49 11.73 -0.71
C ILE A 45 5.23 12.58 -0.59
N LYS A 46 5.18 13.45 0.42
CA LYS A 46 4.08 14.41 0.61
C LYS A 46 4.47 15.77 0.02
N VAL A 47 3.65 16.30 -0.88
CA VAL A 47 3.83 17.62 -1.51
C VAL A 47 2.50 18.37 -1.44
N ASP A 48 2.51 19.56 -0.83
CA ASP A 48 1.34 20.46 -0.73
C ASP A 48 0.05 19.81 -0.21
N GLY A 49 0.17 18.87 0.75
CA GLY A 49 -0.96 18.17 1.34
C GLY A 49 -1.36 16.88 0.63
N THR A 50 -0.82 16.61 -0.56
CA THR A 50 -1.04 15.38 -1.32
C THR A 50 0.10 14.40 -1.11
N TYR A 51 -0.25 13.14 -0.90
CA TYR A 51 0.67 12.01 -0.84
C TYR A 51 0.84 11.43 -2.24
N TYR A 52 2.08 11.23 -2.67
CA TYR A 52 2.42 10.62 -3.94
C TYR A 52 3.20 9.34 -3.69
N TRP A 53 2.66 8.23 -4.16
CA TRP A 53 3.23 6.90 -4.01
C TRP A 53 3.80 6.44 -5.33
N ALA A 54 5.12 6.28 -5.37
CA ALA A 54 5.83 5.72 -6.51
C ALA A 54 6.31 4.31 -6.22
N GLY A 55 6.13 3.39 -7.16
CA GLY A 55 6.50 1.99 -6.96
C GLY A 55 6.49 1.16 -8.24
N GLU A 56 6.85 -0.10 -8.09
CA GLU A 56 7.03 -1.07 -9.18
C GLU A 56 5.70 -1.54 -9.75
N ASN A 57 5.63 -1.63 -11.08
CA ASN A 57 4.53 -2.26 -11.76
C ASN A 57 4.79 -3.76 -12.00
N HIS A 58 4.02 -4.63 -11.34
CA HIS A 58 4.11 -6.10 -11.49
C HIS A 58 2.91 -6.73 -12.19
N LEU A 59 2.09 -5.94 -12.90
CA LEU A 59 0.90 -6.43 -13.58
C LEU A 59 1.20 -7.64 -14.50
N ASN A 60 2.36 -7.66 -15.16
CA ASN A 60 2.81 -8.71 -16.07
C ASN A 60 4.09 -9.43 -15.61
N GLY A 61 4.28 -9.59 -14.30
CA GLY A 61 5.40 -10.36 -13.72
C GLY A 61 6.58 -9.50 -13.25
N SER A 62 7.75 -10.14 -13.10
CA SER A 62 8.92 -9.55 -12.43
C SER A 62 9.73 -8.58 -13.29
N ASN A 63 9.70 -8.73 -14.62
CA ASN A 63 10.47 -7.87 -15.50
C ASN A 63 9.90 -6.45 -15.47
N PHE A 64 10.81 -5.47 -15.60
CA PHE A 64 10.45 -4.06 -15.60
C PHE A 64 9.39 -3.73 -16.67
N GLN A 65 8.35 -3.03 -16.22
CA GLN A 65 7.26 -2.53 -17.07
C GLN A 65 7.21 -1.01 -16.98
N SER A 66 7.02 -0.52 -15.75
CA SER A 66 7.02 0.89 -15.42
C SER A 66 7.27 1.11 -13.93
N ILE A 67 7.67 2.32 -13.57
CA ILE A 67 7.52 2.86 -12.23
C ILE A 67 6.24 3.70 -12.23
N ASN A 68 5.22 3.25 -11.52
CA ASN A 68 3.93 3.93 -11.45
C ASN A 68 3.93 5.03 -10.39
N CYS A 69 3.01 5.98 -10.52
CA CYS A 69 2.72 7.01 -9.53
C CYS A 69 1.23 7.08 -9.24
N TYR A 70 0.90 7.17 -7.95
CA TYR A 70 -0.45 7.35 -7.47
C TYR A 70 -0.51 8.55 -6.53
N SER A 71 -1.64 9.25 -6.49
CA SER A 71 -1.87 10.34 -5.54
C SER A 71 -3.04 10.06 -4.60
N SER A 72 -2.95 10.58 -3.38
CA SER A 72 -4.02 10.53 -2.39
C SER A 72 -3.95 11.73 -1.44
N THR A 73 -5.08 12.16 -0.91
CA THR A 73 -5.14 13.15 0.18
C THR A 73 -5.39 12.51 1.55
N ASN A 74 -5.72 11.22 1.61
CA ASN A 74 -6.15 10.52 2.82
C ASN A 74 -5.45 9.16 3.04
N LEU A 75 -4.54 8.75 2.14
CA LEU A 75 -3.79 7.48 2.15
C LEU A 75 -4.62 6.21 1.89
N VAL A 76 -5.94 6.33 1.66
CA VAL A 76 -6.85 5.20 1.45
C VAL A 76 -7.37 5.19 0.03
N GLU A 77 -7.83 6.33 -0.47
CA GLU A 77 -8.31 6.49 -1.83
C GLU A 77 -7.18 6.99 -2.72
N TRP A 78 -6.79 6.17 -3.70
CA TRP A 78 -5.67 6.44 -4.59
C TRP A 78 -6.13 6.66 -6.03
N THR A 79 -5.51 7.64 -6.70
CA THR A 79 -5.71 7.95 -8.12
C THR A 79 -4.42 7.66 -8.87
N PHE A 80 -4.50 6.95 -9.99
CA PHE A 80 -3.35 6.74 -10.86
C PHE A 80 -3.00 8.04 -11.59
N GLU A 81 -1.76 8.51 -11.43
CA GLU A 81 -1.27 9.74 -12.05
C GLU A 81 -0.51 9.47 -13.36
N GLY A 82 0.20 8.34 -13.44
CA GLY A 82 0.93 7.96 -14.63
C GLY A 82 2.17 7.11 -14.35
N GLU A 83 2.88 6.79 -15.43
CA GLU A 83 4.16 6.09 -15.39
C GLU A 83 5.31 7.10 -15.39
N LEU A 84 6.14 7.06 -14.35
CA LEU A 84 7.29 7.94 -14.16
C LEU A 84 8.45 7.55 -15.07
N LEU A 85 8.67 6.24 -15.17
CA LEU A 85 9.58 5.60 -16.12
C LEU A 85 8.84 4.43 -16.75
N SER A 86 9.02 4.22 -18.04
CA SER A 86 8.38 3.14 -18.79
C SER A 86 9.42 2.33 -19.54
N LEU A 87 9.08 1.07 -19.83
CA LEU A 87 9.87 0.15 -20.65
C LEU A 87 10.37 0.82 -21.94
N GLN A 88 11.68 0.74 -22.16
CA GLN A 88 12.38 1.21 -23.34
C GLN A 88 12.71 0.04 -24.27
N SER A 89 13.15 0.32 -25.50
CA SER A 89 13.52 -0.74 -26.44
C SER A 89 14.81 -1.48 -26.09
N SER A 90 15.65 -0.90 -25.23
CA SER A 90 16.98 -1.41 -24.88
C SER A 90 17.56 -0.67 -23.66
N GLY A 91 18.70 -1.15 -23.16
CA GLY A 91 19.43 -0.52 -22.04
C GLY A 91 18.91 -1.00 -20.68
N ASP A 92 19.26 -0.26 -19.62
CA ASP A 92 18.89 -0.61 -18.24
C ASP A 92 17.37 -0.66 -18.01
N LEU A 93 16.61 0.11 -18.79
CA LEU A 93 15.15 0.15 -18.79
C LEU A 93 14.54 -0.68 -19.94
N GLY A 94 15.31 -1.58 -20.55
CA GLY A 94 14.89 -2.41 -21.67
C GLY A 94 14.11 -3.67 -21.26
N PRO A 95 13.81 -4.55 -22.23
CA PRO A 95 13.21 -5.86 -21.94
C PRO A 95 14.12 -6.73 -21.06
N ASP A 96 13.51 -7.60 -20.25
CA ASP A 96 14.19 -8.58 -19.38
C ASP A 96 15.13 -7.94 -18.33
N ARG A 97 14.83 -6.70 -17.94
CA ARG A 97 15.55 -5.94 -16.91
C ARG A 97 14.79 -5.90 -15.60
N VAL A 98 15.52 -5.66 -14.52
CA VAL A 98 15.01 -5.48 -13.16
C VAL A 98 15.19 -4.01 -12.77
N VAL A 99 14.10 -3.38 -12.33
CA VAL A 99 14.09 -2.01 -11.84
C VAL A 99 13.20 -1.98 -10.60
N GLU A 100 13.84 -1.93 -9.43
CA GLU A 100 13.16 -2.19 -8.16
C GLU A 100 13.37 -1.02 -7.18
N ARG A 101 12.50 -1.00 -6.17
CA ARG A 101 12.49 -0.14 -5.00
C ARG A 101 12.70 1.35 -5.27
N PRO A 102 11.94 1.98 -6.18
CA PRO A 102 12.10 3.40 -6.47
C PRO A 102 11.83 4.23 -5.21
N LYS A 103 12.69 5.21 -4.94
CA LYS A 103 12.51 6.20 -3.88
C LYS A 103 12.75 7.59 -4.44
N ILE A 104 11.89 8.55 -4.08
CA ILE A 104 11.92 9.92 -4.60
C ILE A 104 12.15 10.90 -3.45
N ILE A 105 13.09 11.82 -3.61
CA ILE A 105 13.27 12.99 -2.74
C ILE A 105 13.32 14.27 -3.58
N TYR A 106 12.92 15.40 -2.99
CA TYR A 106 13.06 16.70 -3.61
C TYR A 106 14.38 17.37 -3.22
N ASN A 107 15.09 17.93 -4.19
CA ASN A 107 16.29 18.74 -3.98
C ASN A 107 15.93 20.23 -4.09
N ASP A 108 16.01 20.94 -2.96
CA ASP A 108 15.60 22.34 -2.85
C ASP A 108 16.51 23.28 -3.67
N ASP A 109 17.81 22.99 -3.71
CA ASP A 109 18.81 23.84 -4.38
C ASP A 109 18.70 23.79 -5.91
N THR A 110 18.33 22.63 -6.46
CA THR A 110 18.15 22.40 -7.89
C THR A 110 16.69 22.44 -8.33
N SER A 111 15.75 22.55 -7.37
CA SER A 111 14.31 22.50 -7.60
C SER A 111 13.88 21.29 -8.45
N THR A 112 14.44 20.12 -8.14
CA THR A 112 14.29 18.90 -8.93
C THR A 112 13.93 17.72 -8.03
N TYR A 113 12.99 16.88 -8.48
CA TYR A 113 12.75 15.57 -7.87
C TYR A 113 13.77 14.58 -8.39
N VAL A 114 14.43 13.87 -7.47
CA VAL A 114 15.45 12.86 -7.79
C VAL A 114 14.93 11.50 -7.34
N MET A 115 14.86 10.57 -8.27
CA MET A 115 14.52 9.17 -8.05
C MET A 115 15.79 8.33 -8.05
N TRP A 116 15.94 7.48 -7.04
CA TRP A 116 16.89 6.38 -7.03
C TRP A 116 16.14 5.06 -7.13
N MET A 117 16.72 4.08 -7.80
CA MET A 117 16.18 2.72 -7.94
C MET A 117 17.31 1.70 -7.99
N HIS A 118 17.02 0.44 -7.68
CA HIS A 118 17.87 -0.69 -8.02
C HIS A 118 17.75 -0.98 -9.53
N ILE A 119 18.87 -1.29 -10.18
CA ILE A 119 18.97 -1.66 -11.59
C ILE A 119 19.74 -2.95 -11.71
N ASP A 120 19.15 -3.94 -12.39
CA ASP A 120 19.80 -5.23 -12.59
C ASP A 120 19.39 -5.93 -13.89
N ASP A 121 20.10 -7.03 -14.17
CA ASP A 121 19.61 -8.07 -15.05
C ASP A 121 18.81 -9.14 -14.27
N SER A 122 18.16 -10.06 -14.98
CA SER A 122 17.36 -11.12 -14.35
C SER A 122 18.16 -12.09 -13.46
N SER A 123 19.50 -12.02 -13.46
CA SER A 123 20.35 -12.84 -12.59
C SER A 123 20.72 -12.14 -11.28
N TYR A 124 20.35 -10.87 -11.12
CA TYR A 124 20.76 -9.99 -10.03
C TYR A 124 22.29 -9.85 -9.91
N GLY A 125 22.98 -9.96 -11.06
CA GLY A 125 24.44 -10.04 -11.16
C GLY A 125 25.12 -8.70 -11.40
N GLU A 126 24.41 -7.71 -11.95
CA GLU A 126 24.96 -6.38 -12.19
C GLU A 126 25.01 -5.55 -10.90
N ALA A 127 23.98 -5.67 -10.06
CA ALA A 127 23.87 -5.05 -8.74
C ALA A 127 24.24 -3.57 -8.76
N LYS A 128 23.48 -2.76 -9.51
CA LYS A 128 23.69 -1.33 -9.68
C LYS A 128 22.54 -0.53 -9.07
N THR A 129 22.82 0.74 -8.77
CA THR A 129 21.79 1.76 -8.61
C THR A 129 21.55 2.52 -9.92
N GLY A 130 20.35 3.02 -10.11
CA GLY A 130 19.98 3.99 -11.16
C GLY A 130 19.55 5.32 -10.56
N VAL A 131 19.68 6.39 -11.35
CA VAL A 131 19.21 7.74 -10.98
C VAL A 131 18.37 8.33 -12.11
N ALA A 132 17.24 8.96 -11.76
CA ALA A 132 16.41 9.71 -12.69
C ALA A 132 15.93 11.02 -12.07
N THR A 133 15.56 12.00 -12.90
CA THR A 133 15.13 13.32 -12.43
C THR A 133 13.86 13.81 -13.09
N SER A 134 13.05 14.61 -12.40
CA SER A 134 11.90 15.29 -12.97
C SER A 134 11.64 16.63 -12.28
N SER A 135 10.95 17.53 -12.99
CA SER A 135 10.47 18.79 -12.41
C SER A 135 9.13 18.65 -11.67
N SER A 136 8.52 17.46 -11.69
CA SER A 136 7.27 17.15 -11.01
C SER A 136 7.33 15.77 -10.36
N VAL A 137 6.71 15.60 -9.20
CA VAL A 137 6.69 14.33 -8.45
C VAL A 137 6.11 13.16 -9.24
N CYS A 138 5.00 13.39 -9.95
CA CYS A 138 4.44 12.42 -10.88
C CYS A 138 4.65 12.81 -12.36
N GLY A 139 5.71 13.55 -12.67
CA GLY A 139 6.09 13.86 -14.05
C GLY A 139 6.78 12.69 -14.73
N GLN A 140 7.04 12.80 -16.03
CA GLN A 140 7.96 11.88 -16.70
C GLN A 140 9.38 12.13 -16.16
N TYR A 141 10.08 11.07 -15.78
CA TYR A 141 11.45 11.14 -15.28
C TYR A 141 12.46 10.94 -16.41
N TYR A 142 13.51 11.74 -16.41
CA TYR A 142 14.65 11.58 -17.29
C TYR A 142 15.71 10.70 -16.61
N TYR A 143 15.91 9.50 -17.15
CA TYR A 143 16.86 8.53 -16.65
C TYR A 143 18.30 8.94 -17.00
N LEU A 144 19.16 9.02 -15.98
CA LEU A 144 20.55 9.48 -16.12
C LEU A 144 21.55 8.34 -16.32
N GLY A 145 21.16 7.10 -16.02
CA GLY A 145 22.00 5.90 -16.10
C GLY A 145 22.12 5.16 -14.77
N SER A 146 22.91 4.09 -14.79
CA SER A 146 23.18 3.25 -13.62
C SER A 146 24.68 3.10 -13.34
N PHE A 147 25.01 2.82 -12.08
CA PHE A 147 26.36 2.54 -11.62
C PHE A 147 26.35 1.81 -10.27
N GLN A 148 27.47 1.17 -9.94
CA GLN A 148 27.76 0.63 -8.61
C GLN A 148 28.25 1.77 -7.69
N PRO A 149 27.52 2.13 -6.62
CA PRO A 149 27.88 3.25 -5.75
C PRO A 149 29.25 3.00 -5.12
N LEU A 150 30.17 3.96 -5.29
CA LEU A 150 31.57 3.85 -4.83
C LEU A 150 32.32 2.60 -5.36
N GLY A 151 31.83 1.97 -6.44
CA GLY A 151 32.38 0.73 -6.99
C GLY A 151 31.99 -0.54 -6.21
N HIS A 152 30.96 -0.47 -5.36
CA HIS A 152 30.42 -1.60 -4.60
C HIS A 152 29.06 -2.05 -5.14
N GLN A 153 28.69 -3.31 -4.85
CA GLN A 153 27.39 -3.83 -5.28
C GLN A 153 26.26 -3.08 -4.57
N SER A 154 25.13 -2.98 -5.26
CA SER A 154 23.87 -2.47 -4.73
C SER A 154 22.71 -3.25 -5.30
N ARG A 155 21.92 -3.91 -4.44
CA ARG A 155 20.63 -4.50 -4.82
C ARG A 155 19.51 -3.71 -4.17
N ASP A 156 18.88 -4.26 -3.14
CA ASP A 156 17.85 -3.55 -2.38
C ASP A 156 18.36 -2.19 -1.91
N ILE A 157 17.55 -1.17 -2.20
CA ILE A 157 17.84 0.21 -1.80
C ILE A 157 16.73 0.84 -0.97
N GLY A 158 17.14 1.88 -0.26
CA GLY A 158 16.28 2.88 0.36
C GLY A 158 16.91 4.26 0.19
N LEU A 159 16.16 5.32 0.50
CA LEU A 159 16.63 6.68 0.35
C LEU A 159 16.14 7.51 1.54
N TYR A 160 17.04 8.24 2.18
CA TYR A 160 16.75 9.05 3.36
C TYR A 160 17.28 10.46 3.17
N LYS A 161 16.43 11.47 3.36
CA LYS A 161 16.82 12.89 3.41
C LYS A 161 16.66 13.37 4.84
N ASP A 162 17.77 13.78 5.46
CA ASP A 162 17.80 14.28 6.82
C ASP A 162 17.26 15.71 6.91
N ASP A 163 16.90 16.16 8.11
CA ASP A 163 16.29 17.47 8.36
C ASP A 163 17.17 18.65 7.91
N ASN A 164 18.48 18.43 7.82
CA ASN A 164 19.45 19.42 7.37
C ASN A 164 19.60 19.48 5.83
N GLY A 165 18.84 18.67 5.09
CA GLY A 165 18.90 18.58 3.63
C GLY A 165 19.99 17.64 3.09
N THR A 166 20.79 16.99 3.94
CA THR A 166 21.72 15.94 3.46
C THR A 166 20.94 14.67 3.16
N ALA A 167 21.19 14.07 2.01
CA ALA A 167 20.56 12.82 1.62
C ALA A 167 21.54 11.65 1.61
N TYR A 168 21.00 10.44 1.79
CA TYR A 168 21.74 9.20 1.93
C TYR A 168 21.04 8.09 1.15
N LEU A 169 21.83 7.35 0.37
CA LEU A 169 21.45 6.07 -0.21
C LEU A 169 21.64 4.98 0.85
N LEU A 170 20.62 4.16 1.04
CA LEU A 170 20.72 2.90 1.78
C LEU A 170 20.90 1.79 0.73
N SER A 171 21.95 0.99 0.84
CA SER A 171 22.35 0.08 -0.24
C SER A 171 22.81 -1.28 0.29
N GLU A 172 22.13 -2.34 -0.14
CA GLU A 172 22.53 -3.73 0.12
C GLU A 172 23.73 -4.12 -0.74
N ASP A 173 24.90 -4.25 -0.12
CA ASP A 173 26.15 -4.68 -0.74
C ASP A 173 26.44 -6.14 -0.34
N ARG A 174 25.89 -7.11 -1.08
CA ARG A 174 25.90 -8.55 -0.73
C ARG A 174 27.22 -9.11 -0.20
N PRO A 175 28.40 -8.76 -0.74
CA PRO A 175 29.69 -9.17 -0.18
C PRO A 175 30.04 -8.58 1.20
N ASN A 176 29.57 -7.37 1.53
CA ASN A 176 30.06 -6.61 2.70
C ASN A 176 28.98 -6.27 3.74
N GLY A 177 27.70 -6.31 3.38
CA GLY A 177 26.57 -5.96 4.24
C GLY A 177 25.85 -4.70 3.78
N LEU A 178 25.16 -4.01 4.70
CA LEU A 178 24.29 -2.88 4.38
C LEU A 178 24.99 -1.53 4.60
N ARG A 179 24.90 -0.63 3.62
CA ARG A 179 25.56 0.67 3.65
C ARG A 179 24.57 1.82 3.82
N ILE A 180 25.05 2.86 4.50
CA ILE A 180 24.51 4.22 4.44
C ILE A 180 25.55 5.07 3.70
N ASP A 181 25.29 5.42 2.45
CA ASP A 181 26.17 6.22 1.61
C ASP A 181 25.65 7.64 1.48
N ARG A 182 26.48 8.64 1.82
CA ARG A 182 26.09 10.05 1.69
C ARG A 182 26.03 10.44 0.22
N LEU A 183 24.98 11.14 -0.19
CA LEU A 183 24.84 11.67 -1.54
C LEU A 183 25.63 12.98 -1.75
N THR A 184 25.93 13.29 -3.01
CA THR A 184 26.36 14.62 -3.45
C THR A 184 25.27 15.65 -3.22
N ASP A 185 25.62 16.95 -3.21
CA ASP A 185 24.65 18.02 -2.89
C ASP A 185 23.51 18.13 -3.93
N ASP A 186 23.73 17.67 -5.16
CA ASP A 186 22.69 17.56 -6.21
C ASP A 186 21.87 16.25 -6.13
N TYR A 187 22.22 15.36 -5.20
CA TYR A 187 21.67 14.02 -5.01
C TYR A 187 21.85 13.05 -6.18
N LEU A 188 22.71 13.35 -7.14
CA LEU A 188 22.87 12.55 -8.36
C LEU A 188 23.98 11.49 -8.27
N ASN A 189 24.77 11.49 -7.19
CA ASN A 189 25.83 10.52 -6.95
C ASN A 189 26.10 10.34 -5.45
N VAL A 190 26.97 9.41 -5.09
CA VAL A 190 27.44 9.15 -3.72
C VAL A 190 28.84 9.73 -3.49
N THR A 191 29.09 10.26 -2.28
CA THR A 191 30.41 10.81 -1.90
C THR A 191 31.26 9.83 -1.10
N TYR A 192 30.70 9.21 -0.05
CA TYR A 192 31.40 8.27 0.83
C TYR A 192 30.40 7.49 1.70
N THR A 193 30.82 6.32 2.17
CA THR A 193 30.07 5.51 3.14
C THR A 193 30.13 6.14 4.53
N THR A 194 28.96 6.53 5.03
CA THR A 194 28.73 7.07 6.38
C THR A 194 28.72 5.95 7.43
N HIS A 195 28.11 4.82 7.10
CA HIS A 195 28.10 3.64 7.96
C HIS A 195 28.04 2.35 7.13
N LEU A 196 28.68 1.28 7.64
CA LEU A 196 28.58 -0.07 7.11
C LEU A 196 28.15 -1.00 8.24
N PHE A 197 26.97 -1.60 8.09
CA PHE A 197 26.55 -2.74 8.89
C PHE A 197 27.12 -4.01 8.25
N PRO A 198 28.02 -4.75 8.91
CA PRO A 198 28.57 -5.99 8.35
C PRO A 198 27.54 -7.13 8.30
N GLU A 199 26.40 -6.98 8.99
CA GLU A 199 25.29 -7.90 8.88
C GLU A 199 24.62 -7.81 7.51
N HIS A 200 24.09 -8.95 7.05
CA HIS A 200 23.45 -9.07 5.76
C HIS A 200 21.94 -8.82 5.88
N TYR A 201 21.55 -7.55 5.77
CA TYR A 201 20.16 -7.12 5.67
C TYR A 201 19.89 -6.47 4.30
N GLU A 202 18.66 -6.64 3.82
CA GLU A 202 18.11 -6.01 2.62
C GLU A 202 16.85 -5.19 2.98
N ALA A 203 16.13 -4.72 1.97
CA ALA A 203 14.91 -3.92 2.12
C ALA A 203 15.02 -2.72 3.10
N PRO A 204 16.05 -1.85 2.97
CA PRO A 204 16.39 -0.89 4.00
C PRO A 204 15.46 0.34 4.04
N ALA A 205 15.10 0.79 5.24
CA ALA A 205 14.40 2.06 5.45
C ALA A 205 14.96 2.80 6.68
N ILE A 206 15.10 4.12 6.60
CA ILE A 206 15.40 4.97 7.77
C ILE A 206 14.25 5.91 8.04
N TYR A 207 13.91 6.04 9.32
CA TYR A 207 13.08 7.11 9.85
C TYR A 207 13.74 7.74 11.06
N LYS A 208 13.58 9.04 11.26
CA LYS A 208 14.14 9.77 12.40
C LYS A 208 13.03 10.36 13.25
N GLN A 209 13.11 10.15 14.56
CA GLN A 209 12.20 10.74 15.53
C GLN A 209 12.97 11.22 16.76
N ASP A 210 12.70 12.43 17.21
CA ASP A 210 13.26 12.98 18.46
C ASP A 210 14.80 12.89 18.54
N GLY A 211 15.49 13.03 17.39
CA GLY A 211 16.95 12.96 17.28
C GLY A 211 17.53 11.53 17.23
N VAL A 212 16.69 10.50 17.16
CA VAL A 212 17.10 9.09 17.00
C VAL A 212 16.77 8.64 15.58
N TYR A 213 17.76 8.11 14.88
CA TYR A 213 17.61 7.39 13.62
C TYR A 213 17.25 5.94 13.91
N PHE A 214 16.21 5.45 13.26
CA PHE A 214 15.80 4.06 13.25
C PHE A 214 16.07 3.50 11.86
N MET A 215 16.94 2.50 11.77
CA MET A 215 17.24 1.76 10.56
C MET A 215 16.48 0.43 10.62
N PHE A 216 15.66 0.15 9.61
CA PHE A 216 14.91 -1.10 9.43
C PHE A 216 15.48 -1.88 8.25
N GLY A 217 15.39 -3.21 8.29
CA GLY A 217 15.76 -4.07 7.17
C GLY A 217 15.29 -5.51 7.36
N SER A 218 15.12 -6.23 6.26
CA SER A 218 14.80 -7.66 6.26
C SER A 218 16.06 -8.51 6.16
N GLN A 219 15.98 -9.77 6.58
CA GLN A 219 17.01 -10.76 6.25
C GLN A 219 16.91 -11.17 4.77
N LEU A 220 17.93 -11.87 4.26
CA LEU A 220 18.05 -12.28 2.85
C LEU A 220 17.34 -13.61 2.57
N THR A 221 16.02 -13.59 2.45
CA THR A 221 15.20 -14.80 2.21
C THR A 221 14.51 -14.80 0.83
N GLY A 222 14.96 -13.94 -0.08
CA GLY A 222 14.33 -13.77 -1.39
C GLY A 222 12.91 -13.25 -1.20
N TRP A 223 11.95 -13.85 -1.90
CA TRP A 223 10.54 -13.45 -1.80
C TRP A 223 9.84 -13.87 -0.50
N SER A 224 10.40 -14.81 0.27
CA SER A 224 9.78 -15.22 1.52
C SER A 224 9.95 -14.12 2.58
N ALA A 225 8.87 -13.76 3.26
CA ALA A 225 8.94 -12.87 4.42
C ALA A 225 9.81 -13.48 5.55
N ASN A 226 10.28 -12.62 6.44
CA ASN A 226 11.03 -13.01 7.64
C ASN A 226 10.81 -11.99 8.76
N ASP A 227 11.22 -12.31 9.98
CA ASP A 227 11.27 -11.34 11.07
C ASP A 227 12.29 -10.24 10.76
N ASN A 228 11.80 -9.11 10.24
CA ASN A 228 12.58 -7.92 9.91
C ASN A 228 13.12 -7.31 11.19
N LYS A 229 14.28 -6.67 11.10
CA LYS A 229 15.01 -6.13 12.23
C LYS A 229 15.09 -4.62 12.16
N TYR A 230 15.32 -4.00 13.31
CA TYR A 230 15.70 -2.60 13.40
C TYR A 230 16.91 -2.38 14.31
N THR A 231 17.60 -1.27 14.09
CA THR A 231 18.68 -0.75 14.95
C THR A 231 18.56 0.77 15.06
N THR A 232 19.17 1.37 16.09
CA THR A 232 19.07 2.81 16.36
C THR A 232 20.43 3.47 16.57
N SER A 233 20.51 4.76 16.23
CA SER A 233 21.64 5.64 16.55
C SER A 233 21.16 7.09 16.72
N THR A 234 21.96 7.92 17.38
CA THR A 234 21.76 9.39 17.44
C THR A 234 22.64 10.15 16.44
N ASP A 235 23.52 9.44 15.73
CA ASP A 235 24.40 9.96 14.69
C ASP A 235 24.58 8.88 13.61
N LEU A 236 24.32 9.21 12.34
CA LEU A 236 24.50 8.27 11.24
C LEU A 236 25.95 7.76 11.13
N ASN A 237 26.95 8.57 11.53
CA ASN A 237 28.37 8.15 11.61
C ASN A 237 28.71 7.45 12.93
N GLY A 238 27.77 7.42 13.87
CA GLY A 238 27.97 6.95 15.22
C GLY A 238 27.93 5.43 15.35
N THR A 239 27.89 4.99 16.61
CA THR A 239 27.64 3.59 16.95
C THR A 239 26.14 3.32 16.93
N TRP A 240 25.76 2.25 16.26
CA TRP A 240 24.39 1.74 16.23
C TRP A 240 24.18 0.68 17.30
N SER A 241 22.95 0.54 17.78
CA SER A 241 22.58 -0.54 18.70
C SER A 241 22.63 -1.91 18.01
N ASP A 242 22.56 -2.98 18.80
CA ASP A 242 22.33 -4.31 18.24
C ASP A 242 20.98 -4.35 17.50
N TRP A 243 20.91 -5.14 16.44
CA TRP A 243 19.68 -5.39 15.70
C TRP A 243 18.66 -6.14 16.55
N SER A 244 17.41 -5.71 16.54
CA SER A 244 16.32 -6.24 17.35
C SER A 244 15.04 -6.42 16.54
N ASP A 245 14.11 -7.24 17.02
CA ASP A 245 12.76 -7.35 16.46
C ASP A 245 11.91 -6.12 16.81
N PHE A 246 11.15 -5.62 15.83
CA PHE A 246 10.12 -4.60 16.07
C PHE A 246 8.70 -5.15 15.86
N ALA A 247 8.54 -6.26 15.15
CA ALA A 247 7.29 -7.01 15.07
C ALA A 247 7.29 -8.18 16.07
N THR A 248 6.14 -8.85 16.23
CA THR A 248 6.07 -10.07 17.02
C THR A 248 6.90 -11.17 16.34
N ALA A 249 7.92 -11.69 17.03
CA ALA A 249 8.79 -12.73 16.47
C ALA A 249 8.00 -13.99 16.01
N GLY A 250 8.41 -14.57 14.89
CA GLY A 250 7.76 -15.71 14.25
C GLY A 250 6.51 -15.38 13.45
N THR A 251 6.19 -14.09 13.28
CA THR A 251 5.10 -13.65 12.39
C THR A 251 5.61 -13.26 11.01
N ASP A 252 6.93 -13.28 10.81
CA ASP A 252 7.58 -12.83 9.59
C ASP A 252 7.18 -11.39 9.22
N THR A 253 7.20 -10.51 10.23
CA THR A 253 6.73 -9.12 10.12
C THR A 253 5.29 -9.04 9.62
N TYR A 254 4.43 -9.91 10.15
CA TYR A 254 3.04 -10.11 9.71
C TYR A 254 2.93 -10.49 8.22
N ASP A 255 3.80 -11.41 7.81
CA ASP A 255 3.97 -11.89 6.44
C ASP A 255 4.22 -10.72 5.46
N SER A 256 5.25 -9.93 5.75
CA SER A 256 5.64 -8.79 4.92
C SER A 256 7.15 -8.52 4.95
N GLN A 257 7.62 -7.77 3.96
CA GLN A 257 8.98 -7.25 3.87
C GLN A 257 8.97 -5.72 3.88
N THR A 258 9.84 -5.11 4.69
CA THR A 258 9.98 -3.65 4.79
C THR A 258 10.14 -3.00 3.41
N THR A 259 9.52 -1.84 3.21
CA THR A 259 9.68 -1.06 1.98
C THR A 259 9.90 0.43 2.26
N PHE A 260 9.18 0.98 3.24
CA PHE A 260 9.28 2.38 3.63
C PHE A 260 8.73 2.62 5.05
N VAL A 261 9.14 3.74 5.66
CA VAL A 261 8.60 4.20 6.95
C VAL A 261 8.37 5.70 6.86
N MET A 262 7.19 6.17 7.23
CA MET A 262 6.85 7.59 7.10
C MET A 262 5.96 8.10 8.22
N GLN A 263 6.02 9.42 8.44
CA GLN A 263 5.09 10.12 9.31
C GLN A 263 3.73 10.32 8.64
N ILE A 264 2.65 10.11 9.38
CA ILE A 264 1.27 10.41 9.01
C ILE A 264 0.58 11.14 10.17
N GLY A 265 0.26 12.42 10.00
CA GLY A 265 -0.22 13.24 11.12
C GLY A 265 0.74 13.22 12.30
N LYS A 266 0.29 12.73 13.45
CA LYS A 266 1.11 12.53 14.67
C LYS A 266 1.56 11.08 14.88
N SER A 267 1.39 10.23 13.88
CA SER A 267 1.72 8.81 13.92
C SER A 267 2.83 8.47 12.91
N VAL A 268 3.39 7.28 13.05
CA VAL A 268 4.35 6.72 12.09
C VAL A 268 3.72 5.45 11.51
N MET A 269 3.89 5.27 10.20
CA MET A 269 3.40 4.12 9.47
C MET A 269 4.59 3.34 8.93
N TYR A 270 4.60 2.04 9.23
CA TYR A 270 5.39 1.06 8.52
C TYR A 270 4.68 0.72 7.22
N MET A 271 5.45 0.60 6.14
CA MET A 271 4.99 0.08 4.87
C MET A 271 5.83 -1.14 4.53
N GLY A 272 5.17 -2.25 4.23
CA GLY A 272 5.80 -3.43 3.67
C GLY A 272 4.99 -4.06 2.55
N ASP A 273 5.64 -4.91 1.77
CA ASP A 273 5.07 -5.68 0.68
C ASP A 273 4.87 -7.13 1.14
N ARG A 274 3.69 -7.71 0.90
CA ARG A 274 3.44 -9.16 0.99
C ARG A 274 3.57 -9.76 -0.40
N TRP A 275 4.74 -10.31 -0.67
CA TRP A 275 5.10 -10.83 -1.97
C TRP A 275 4.44 -12.16 -2.28
N VAL A 276 3.76 -12.25 -3.43
CA VAL A 276 3.25 -13.51 -3.99
C VAL A 276 4.13 -13.90 -5.16
N SER A 277 5.27 -14.55 -4.89
CA SER A 277 6.29 -14.83 -5.93
C SER A 277 5.81 -15.63 -7.15
N SER A 278 4.77 -16.46 -6.98
CA SER A 278 4.15 -17.22 -8.07
C SER A 278 3.21 -16.37 -8.93
N ASN A 279 2.80 -15.20 -8.45
CA ASN A 279 1.89 -14.27 -9.10
C ASN A 279 2.09 -12.83 -8.57
N LEU A 280 3.16 -12.16 -8.99
CA LEU A 280 3.56 -10.87 -8.40
C LEU A 280 2.50 -9.77 -8.50
N MET A 281 1.64 -9.81 -9.53
CA MET A 281 0.50 -8.91 -9.68
C MET A 281 -0.45 -8.96 -8.47
N ALA A 282 -0.55 -10.11 -7.82
CA ALA A 282 -1.39 -10.36 -6.65
C ALA A 282 -0.68 -10.06 -5.31
N SER A 283 0.55 -9.55 -5.33
CA SER A 283 1.21 -9.07 -4.11
C SER A 283 0.40 -7.91 -3.51
N THR A 284 0.42 -7.78 -2.19
CA THR A 284 -0.41 -6.81 -1.46
C THR A 284 0.41 -5.99 -0.47
N TYR A 285 -0.21 -4.97 0.12
CA TYR A 285 0.47 -3.99 0.96
C TYR A 285 0.13 -4.18 2.43
N ILE A 286 1.15 -4.28 3.28
CA ILE A 286 1.03 -4.41 4.73
C ILE A 286 1.46 -3.11 5.37
N TRP A 287 0.49 -2.19 5.48
CA TRP A 287 0.70 -0.87 6.09
C TRP A 287 0.13 -0.86 7.50
N LEU A 288 1.00 -0.64 8.49
CA LEU A 288 0.66 -0.83 9.90
C LEU A 288 1.15 0.35 10.75
N PRO A 289 0.44 0.69 11.84
CA PRO A 289 0.94 1.66 12.79
C PRO A 289 2.25 1.21 13.44
N LEU A 290 3.24 2.10 13.43
CA LEU A 290 4.54 1.91 14.06
C LEU A 290 4.67 2.84 15.27
N THR A 291 4.87 2.27 16.45
CA THR A 291 5.11 3.05 17.67
C THR A 291 6.60 3.20 17.91
N LEU A 292 7.06 4.45 17.97
CA LEU A 292 8.45 4.80 18.30
C LEU A 292 8.47 5.56 19.64
N SER A 293 9.28 5.08 20.59
CA SER A 293 9.42 5.70 21.91
C SER A 293 10.86 5.58 22.42
N GLY A 294 11.54 6.71 22.55
CA GLY A 294 12.97 6.75 22.84
C GLY A 294 13.76 6.06 21.73
N THR A 295 14.33 4.89 22.03
CA THR A 295 15.06 4.04 21.07
C THR A 295 14.32 2.75 20.72
N ASN A 296 13.07 2.59 21.17
CA ASN A 296 12.29 1.38 20.93
C ASN A 296 11.34 1.58 19.74
N ALA A 297 11.27 0.57 18.88
CA ALA A 297 10.27 0.45 17.82
C ALA A 297 9.35 -0.75 18.09
N THR A 298 8.04 -0.59 17.87
CA THR A 298 7.06 -1.67 17.97
C THR A 298 6.02 -1.53 16.88
N LEU A 299 5.90 -2.55 16.05
CA LEU A 299 4.89 -2.68 15.01
C LEU A 299 3.62 -3.26 15.61
N ILE A 300 2.49 -2.59 15.39
CA ILE A 300 1.19 -3.01 15.88
C ILE A 300 0.47 -3.74 14.74
N ASN A 301 0.14 -5.01 14.94
CA ASN A 301 -0.73 -5.72 14.00
C ASN A 301 -2.15 -5.19 14.09
N SER A 302 -2.81 -5.02 12.95
CA SER A 302 -4.21 -4.64 12.87
C SER A 302 -4.84 -5.22 11.61
N SER A 303 -6.07 -5.74 11.72
CA SER A 303 -6.84 -6.17 10.54
C SER A 303 -7.31 -4.99 9.70
N ASN A 304 -7.55 -3.86 10.35
CA ASN A 304 -7.88 -2.57 9.74
C ASN A 304 -7.49 -1.45 10.71
N TRP A 305 -7.35 -0.22 10.23
CA TRP A 305 -7.17 0.97 11.08
C TRP A 305 -7.46 2.25 10.30
N ILE A 306 -7.87 3.31 10.99
CA ILE A 306 -8.16 4.61 10.40
C ILE A 306 -6.92 5.51 10.47
N PRO A 307 -6.26 5.83 9.34
CA PRO A 307 -5.17 6.79 9.33
C PRO A 307 -5.68 8.21 9.59
N SER A 308 -4.82 9.04 10.18
CA SER A 308 -5.09 10.47 10.34
C SER A 308 -3.95 11.30 9.73
N THR A 309 -4.30 12.29 8.91
CA THR A 309 -3.33 13.19 8.28
C THR A 309 -2.93 14.36 9.18
N ASP A 310 -3.69 14.59 10.26
CA ASP A 310 -3.54 15.73 11.18
C ASP A 310 -3.33 15.32 12.65
N ASP A 311 -3.81 14.15 13.05
CA ASP A 311 -3.73 13.63 14.42
C ASP A 311 -3.14 12.21 14.46
N THR A 312 -3.33 11.49 15.56
CA THR A 312 -2.98 10.06 15.67
C THR A 312 -4.01 9.18 14.96
N TRP A 313 -3.58 8.00 14.52
CA TRP A 313 -4.48 6.96 14.01
C TRP A 313 -5.47 6.46 15.08
N SER A 314 -6.55 5.80 14.65
CA SER A 314 -7.49 5.09 15.54
C SER A 314 -7.80 3.67 15.04
N SER A 315 -8.28 2.81 15.93
CA SER A 315 -8.82 1.49 15.55
C SER A 315 -9.95 1.66 14.53
N GLY A 316 -10.13 0.69 13.63
CA GLY A 316 -11.28 0.68 12.71
C GLY A 316 -12.62 0.30 13.36
N GLY A 317 -12.61 -0.07 14.65
CA GLY A 317 -13.83 -0.30 15.43
C GLY A 317 -14.39 -1.71 15.28
N ASP A 318 -15.63 -1.86 15.74
CA ASP A 318 -16.41 -3.08 15.54
C ASP A 318 -17.01 -3.07 14.12
N GLU A 319 -17.36 -4.25 13.59
CA GLU A 319 -17.89 -4.40 12.24
C GLU A 319 -19.12 -5.32 12.28
N THR A 320 -20.13 -5.03 11.46
CA THR A 320 -21.21 -5.96 11.11
C THR A 320 -20.81 -6.80 9.90
N ASP A 321 -21.30 -8.04 9.82
CA ASP A 321 -20.91 -9.01 8.79
C ASP A 321 -22.09 -9.55 7.96
N PRO A 322 -22.78 -8.72 7.16
CA PRO A 322 -23.92 -9.18 6.35
C PRO A 322 -23.46 -10.16 5.27
N GLU A 323 -24.05 -11.36 5.32
CA GLU A 323 -23.77 -12.48 4.40
C GLU A 323 -24.38 -12.25 3.00
N ALA A 324 -23.70 -12.69 1.94
CA ALA A 324 -24.17 -12.54 0.56
C ALA A 324 -25.41 -13.40 0.28
N GLU A 325 -25.48 -14.60 0.83
CA GLU A 325 -26.56 -15.57 0.68
C GLU A 325 -27.75 -15.32 1.62
N ALA A 326 -27.72 -14.26 2.42
CA ALA A 326 -28.81 -13.89 3.31
C ALA A 326 -30.15 -13.81 2.55
N SER A 327 -31.20 -14.41 3.12
CA SER A 327 -32.53 -14.50 2.48
C SER A 327 -33.21 -13.15 2.17
N THR A 328 -32.68 -12.05 2.72
CA THR A 328 -33.10 -10.68 2.47
C THR A 328 -32.52 -10.09 1.18
N ASN A 329 -31.43 -10.66 0.68
CA ASN A 329 -30.74 -10.21 -0.53
C ASN A 329 -31.47 -10.67 -1.79
N VAL A 330 -31.21 -9.98 -2.91
CA VAL A 330 -31.84 -10.31 -4.20
C VAL A 330 -30.77 -10.76 -5.18
N LEU A 331 -30.88 -12.00 -5.63
CA LEU A 331 -30.05 -12.60 -6.66
C LEU A 331 -30.87 -12.61 -7.97
N SER A 332 -30.30 -12.12 -9.05
CA SER A 332 -30.99 -12.03 -10.35
C SER A 332 -30.11 -12.50 -11.49
N ASN A 333 -30.76 -12.80 -12.62
CA ASN A 333 -30.11 -13.09 -13.90
C ASN A 333 -29.03 -14.20 -13.83
N GLY A 334 -29.29 -15.27 -13.08
CA GLY A 334 -28.40 -16.43 -13.00
C GLY A 334 -27.40 -16.42 -11.84
N ALA A 335 -27.23 -15.28 -11.14
CA ALA A 335 -26.53 -15.25 -9.86
C ALA A 335 -27.20 -16.22 -8.88
N LYS A 336 -26.39 -16.94 -8.10
CA LYS A 336 -26.88 -18.02 -7.23
C LYS A 336 -25.93 -18.29 -6.07
N VAL A 337 -26.48 -18.84 -5.01
CA VAL A 337 -25.71 -19.40 -3.90
C VAL A 337 -24.93 -20.62 -4.39
N ILE A 338 -23.66 -20.68 -4.01
CA ILE A 338 -22.72 -21.77 -4.28
C ILE A 338 -22.04 -22.20 -2.97
N SER A 339 -21.48 -23.40 -2.95
CA SER A 339 -20.73 -23.90 -1.79
C SER A 339 -19.32 -23.34 -1.77
N CYS A 340 -18.87 -22.86 -0.62
CA CYS A 340 -17.50 -22.41 -0.38
C CYS A 340 -17.08 -22.79 1.04
N SER A 341 -16.28 -23.85 1.20
CA SER A 341 -15.94 -24.37 2.55
C SER A 341 -15.01 -23.49 3.37
N GLY A 342 -14.43 -22.44 2.78
CA GLY A 342 -13.64 -21.45 3.50
C GLY A 342 -14.38 -20.14 3.75
N CYS A 343 -15.61 -20.01 3.24
CA CYS A 343 -16.47 -18.85 3.42
C CYS A 343 -17.22 -18.91 4.75
N SER A 344 -17.74 -17.76 5.18
CA SER A 344 -18.71 -17.75 6.26
C SER A 344 -19.94 -18.56 5.84
N GLY A 345 -20.54 -19.29 6.78
CA GLY A 345 -21.70 -20.13 6.49
C GLY A 345 -21.46 -21.30 5.51
N ASP A 346 -20.23 -21.56 5.07
CA ASP A 346 -19.85 -22.51 4.02
C ASP A 346 -20.47 -22.20 2.62
N GLU A 347 -20.96 -20.98 2.41
CA GLU A 347 -21.68 -20.55 1.21
C GLU A 347 -21.15 -19.20 0.70
N SER A 348 -21.34 -18.91 -0.58
CA SER A 348 -21.10 -17.61 -1.20
C SER A 348 -22.06 -17.41 -2.37
N VAL A 349 -22.12 -16.20 -2.94
CA VAL A 349 -22.93 -15.91 -4.13
C VAL A 349 -22.03 -15.73 -5.34
N GLY A 350 -22.16 -16.67 -6.28
CA GLY A 350 -21.46 -16.63 -7.55
C GLY A 350 -22.35 -16.28 -8.74
N TRP A 351 -21.72 -16.32 -9.89
CA TRP A 351 -22.30 -16.06 -11.22
C TRP A 351 -22.78 -14.61 -11.34
N ILE A 352 -22.05 -13.71 -10.68
CA ILE A 352 -22.18 -12.27 -10.85
C ILE A 352 -21.53 -11.89 -12.18
N GLY A 353 -22.22 -11.07 -12.95
CA GLY A 353 -21.85 -10.69 -14.31
C GLY A 353 -22.02 -11.80 -15.34
N GLY A 354 -21.07 -11.92 -16.26
CA GLY A 354 -21.12 -12.87 -17.37
C GLY A 354 -22.23 -12.63 -18.38
N SER A 355 -22.49 -13.61 -19.27
CA SER A 355 -23.39 -13.45 -20.42
C SER A 355 -24.84 -13.15 -20.05
N ASP A 356 -25.31 -13.65 -18.91
CA ASP A 356 -26.66 -13.39 -18.42
C ASP A 356 -26.74 -12.10 -17.61
N ASN A 357 -25.60 -11.47 -17.30
CA ASN A 357 -25.46 -10.30 -16.43
C ASN A 357 -26.09 -10.53 -15.05
N GLY A 358 -25.62 -11.58 -14.36
CA GLY A 358 -26.01 -11.93 -13.01
C GLY A 358 -25.71 -10.80 -12.01
N THR A 359 -26.59 -10.60 -11.04
CA THR A 359 -26.42 -9.54 -10.05
C THR A 359 -26.74 -10.01 -8.64
N LEU A 360 -25.97 -9.54 -7.68
CA LEU A 360 -26.24 -9.66 -6.25
C LEU A 360 -26.58 -8.28 -5.70
N GLU A 361 -27.76 -8.11 -5.14
CA GLU A 361 -28.17 -6.92 -4.40
C GLU A 361 -28.26 -7.25 -2.91
N MET A 362 -27.27 -6.82 -2.15
CA MET A 362 -27.21 -6.94 -0.70
C MET A 362 -28.01 -5.79 -0.06
N ARG A 363 -28.96 -6.14 0.81
CA ARG A 363 -29.92 -5.23 1.42
C ARG A 363 -29.76 -5.18 2.93
N ASN A 364 -30.39 -4.19 3.55
CA ASN A 364 -30.40 -3.98 4.99
C ASN A 364 -28.99 -3.72 5.55
N ILE A 365 -28.14 -3.03 4.77
CA ILE A 365 -26.78 -2.72 5.18
C ILE A 365 -26.84 -1.58 6.19
N SER A 366 -26.54 -1.88 7.44
CA SER A 366 -26.62 -0.92 8.54
C SER A 366 -25.40 -0.02 8.61
N SER A 367 -25.65 1.25 8.88
CA SER A 367 -24.66 2.20 9.40
C SER A 367 -25.32 3.08 10.45
N ASP A 368 -24.64 3.36 11.55
CA ASP A 368 -25.05 4.30 12.58
C ASP A 368 -24.83 5.77 12.19
N ALA A 369 -24.05 6.05 11.14
CA ALA A 369 -23.78 7.40 10.65
C ALA A 369 -23.94 7.55 9.13
N SER A 370 -24.39 8.73 8.67
CA SER A 370 -24.27 9.10 7.26
C SER A 370 -22.83 9.56 7.00
N THR A 371 -21.96 8.66 6.56
CA THR A 371 -20.53 8.92 6.39
C THR A 371 -19.94 8.14 5.21
N THR A 372 -18.75 8.54 4.77
CA THR A 372 -17.93 7.72 3.86
C THR A 372 -17.06 6.81 4.70
N THR A 373 -17.17 5.51 4.47
CA THR A 373 -16.47 4.46 5.23
C THR A 373 -15.81 3.46 4.28
N THR A 374 -14.91 2.65 4.81
CA THR A 374 -14.29 1.54 4.09
C THR A 374 -14.99 0.24 4.44
N ILE A 375 -15.71 -0.32 3.48
CA ILE A 375 -16.38 -1.62 3.59
C ILE A 375 -15.43 -2.68 3.06
N GLN A 376 -15.16 -3.72 3.84
CA GLN A 376 -14.40 -4.87 3.36
C GLN A 376 -15.34 -5.81 2.62
N VAL A 377 -15.00 -6.19 1.39
CA VAL A 377 -15.72 -7.20 0.61
C VAL A 377 -14.91 -8.48 0.69
N ARG A 378 -15.47 -9.52 1.33
CA ARG A 378 -14.89 -10.88 1.36
C ARG A 378 -15.38 -11.64 0.13
N TYR A 379 -14.45 -12.26 -0.58
CA TYR A 379 -14.75 -12.82 -1.90
C TYR A 379 -13.79 -13.93 -2.30
N GLU A 380 -14.20 -14.73 -3.27
CA GLU A 380 -13.38 -15.72 -3.94
C GLU A 380 -13.14 -15.34 -5.40
N ASN A 381 -11.89 -15.52 -5.82
CA ASN A 381 -11.50 -15.45 -7.21
C ASN A 381 -10.50 -16.59 -7.46
N GLY A 382 -10.95 -17.64 -8.14
CA GLY A 382 -10.12 -18.80 -8.46
C GLY A 382 -9.24 -18.62 -9.71
N ASP A 383 -9.33 -17.48 -10.40
CA ASP A 383 -8.50 -17.21 -11.57
C ASP A 383 -7.09 -16.78 -11.17
N SER A 384 -6.14 -16.82 -12.12
CA SER A 384 -4.79 -16.30 -11.90
C SER A 384 -4.67 -14.78 -12.08
N THR A 385 -5.74 -14.13 -12.50
CA THR A 385 -5.80 -12.68 -12.74
C THR A 385 -6.90 -12.05 -11.91
N GLN A 386 -6.80 -10.74 -11.68
CA GLN A 386 -7.86 -9.99 -11.02
C GLN A 386 -9.16 -10.03 -11.84
N ARG A 387 -10.29 -10.22 -11.15
CA ARG A 387 -11.64 -9.98 -11.69
C ARG A 387 -12.12 -8.59 -11.29
N TYR A 388 -13.23 -8.17 -11.88
CA TYR A 388 -13.81 -6.86 -11.62
C TYR A 388 -15.32 -6.98 -11.43
N ALA A 389 -15.88 -6.07 -10.64
CA ALA A 389 -17.33 -5.86 -10.57
C ALA A 389 -17.64 -4.37 -10.56
N THR A 390 -18.75 -4.01 -11.19
CA THR A 390 -19.38 -2.72 -10.95
C THR A 390 -20.15 -2.82 -9.63
N VAL A 391 -19.73 -2.06 -8.63
CA VAL A 391 -20.36 -2.00 -7.30
C VAL A 391 -21.13 -0.70 -7.17
N THR A 392 -22.44 -0.80 -6.91
CA THR A 392 -23.33 0.35 -6.78
C THR A 392 -23.84 0.46 -5.34
N VAL A 393 -23.51 1.54 -4.66
CA VAL A 393 -23.96 1.85 -3.30
C VAL A 393 -24.93 3.02 -3.35
N ASN A 394 -26.17 2.80 -2.95
CA ASN A 394 -27.23 3.84 -2.93
C ASN A 394 -27.33 4.63 -4.26
N GLY A 395 -27.15 3.94 -5.40
CA GLY A 395 -27.22 4.51 -6.75
C GLY A 395 -25.93 5.16 -7.27
N LYS A 396 -24.83 5.16 -6.50
CA LYS A 396 -23.50 5.58 -6.96
C LYS A 396 -22.64 4.37 -7.29
N SER A 397 -22.16 4.27 -8.53
CA SER A 397 -21.36 3.13 -9.00
C SER A 397 -19.86 3.44 -9.01
N GLN A 398 -19.06 2.43 -8.69
CA GLN A 398 -17.61 2.40 -8.87
C GLN A 398 -17.17 1.00 -9.30
N ILE A 399 -15.96 0.89 -9.85
CA ILE A 399 -15.39 -0.40 -10.25
C ILE A 399 -14.43 -0.86 -9.16
N LEU A 400 -14.58 -2.11 -8.72
CA LEU A 400 -13.65 -2.75 -7.81
C LEU A 400 -12.89 -3.85 -8.54
N ALA A 401 -11.58 -3.92 -8.27
CA ALA A 401 -10.75 -5.06 -8.60
C ALA A 401 -10.78 -6.10 -7.46
N PHE A 402 -10.60 -7.36 -7.85
CA PHE A 402 -10.61 -8.52 -6.97
C PHE A 402 -9.44 -9.42 -7.36
N LEU A 403 -8.33 -9.32 -6.65
CA LEU A 403 -7.16 -10.18 -6.85
C LEU A 403 -7.50 -11.67 -6.70
N PRO A 404 -6.71 -12.58 -7.30
CA PRO A 404 -6.81 -14.01 -7.01
C PRO A 404 -6.83 -14.31 -5.51
N SER A 405 -7.75 -15.17 -5.10
CA SER A 405 -7.78 -15.77 -3.77
C SER A 405 -6.93 -17.04 -3.72
N ASP A 406 -6.37 -17.39 -2.56
CA ASP A 406 -5.34 -18.43 -2.41
C ASP A 406 -5.63 -19.76 -3.11
N ASN A 407 -6.89 -20.21 -3.10
CA ASN A 407 -7.30 -21.49 -3.66
C ASN A 407 -8.71 -21.46 -4.28
N GLY A 408 -9.26 -20.26 -4.51
CA GLY A 408 -10.65 -20.07 -4.97
C GLY A 408 -11.73 -20.52 -3.98
N ASN A 409 -11.38 -20.80 -2.72
CA ASN A 409 -12.28 -21.23 -1.65
C ASN A 409 -12.00 -20.53 -0.30
N THR A 410 -10.84 -19.91 -0.13
CA THR A 410 -10.48 -19.11 1.03
C THR A 410 -10.69 -17.65 0.67
N PRO A 411 -11.67 -16.94 1.27
CA PRO A 411 -11.98 -15.58 0.89
C PRO A 411 -10.80 -14.63 1.03
N ALA A 412 -10.49 -13.93 -0.04
CA ALA A 412 -9.64 -12.75 -0.04
C ALA A 412 -10.46 -11.50 0.36
N THR A 413 -9.81 -10.34 0.45
CA THR A 413 -10.48 -9.08 0.81
C THR A 413 -10.21 -8.01 -0.22
N SER A 414 -11.25 -7.30 -0.66
CA SER A 414 -11.17 -6.07 -1.44
C SER A 414 -11.80 -4.94 -0.63
N VAL A 415 -11.38 -3.69 -0.85
CA VAL A 415 -11.94 -2.54 -0.12
C VAL A 415 -12.86 -1.70 -1.01
N LEU A 416 -14.03 -1.38 -0.48
CA LEU A 416 -15.04 -0.52 -1.07
C LEU A 416 -15.15 0.75 -0.23
N ASN A 417 -14.67 1.88 -0.75
CA ASN A 417 -14.85 3.17 -0.10
C ASN A 417 -16.16 3.79 -0.61
N ALA A 418 -17.16 3.89 0.26
CA ALA A 418 -18.49 4.32 -0.15
C ALA A 418 -19.20 5.14 0.93
N GLN A 419 -20.11 5.99 0.48
CA GLN A 419 -20.99 6.73 1.36
C GLN A 419 -22.19 5.87 1.75
N LEU A 420 -22.32 5.59 3.04
CA LEU A 420 -23.52 5.03 3.65
C LEU A 420 -24.37 6.15 4.25
N GLU A 421 -25.67 5.89 4.34
CA GLU A 421 -26.62 6.70 5.08
C GLU A 421 -26.92 6.05 6.43
N SER A 422 -27.14 6.86 7.47
CA SER A 422 -27.53 6.35 8.79
C SER A 422 -28.85 5.57 8.71
N GLY A 423 -28.90 4.40 9.34
CA GLY A 423 -29.97 3.43 9.26
C GLY A 423 -29.54 2.15 8.55
N ASP A 424 -30.52 1.29 8.25
CA ASP A 424 -30.33 0.00 7.58
C ASP A 424 -30.82 0.00 6.13
N ASP A 425 -31.32 1.11 5.60
CA ASP A 425 -31.86 1.17 4.24
C ASP A 425 -30.78 1.17 3.12
N ASN A 426 -29.49 1.03 3.45
CA ASN A 426 -28.45 1.01 2.44
C ASN A 426 -28.49 -0.27 1.61
N ILE A 427 -28.20 -0.11 0.32
CA ILE A 427 -28.16 -1.19 -0.66
C ILE A 427 -26.83 -1.17 -1.39
N ILE A 428 -26.21 -2.34 -1.51
CA ILE A 428 -24.97 -2.56 -2.25
C ILE A 428 -25.22 -3.62 -3.32
N THR A 429 -25.07 -3.23 -4.59
CA THR A 429 -25.30 -4.12 -5.73
C THR A 429 -23.99 -4.42 -6.45
N PHE A 430 -23.69 -5.71 -6.64
CA PHE A 430 -22.60 -6.22 -7.47
C PHE A 430 -23.14 -6.65 -8.83
N SER A 431 -22.48 -6.22 -9.90
CA SER A 431 -22.89 -6.49 -11.29
C SER A 431 -21.69 -6.57 -12.23
N ALA A 432 -21.91 -6.96 -13.48
CA ALA A 432 -20.84 -7.09 -14.47
C ALA A 432 -20.01 -5.80 -14.61
N TYR A 433 -18.72 -5.98 -14.84
CA TYR A 433 -17.86 -4.98 -15.46
C TYR A 433 -17.48 -5.52 -16.85
N GLU A 434 -17.69 -4.71 -17.90
CA GLU A 434 -17.36 -5.08 -19.29
C GLU A 434 -17.94 -6.44 -19.77
N GLU A 435 -19.14 -6.81 -19.30
CA GLU A 435 -19.82 -8.09 -19.63
C GLU A 435 -19.11 -9.36 -19.12
N GLU A 436 -18.04 -9.21 -18.34
CA GLU A 436 -17.27 -10.31 -17.77
C GLU A 436 -17.87 -10.83 -16.45
N TYR A 437 -17.41 -12.01 -16.02
CA TYR A 437 -17.74 -12.54 -14.69
C TYR A 437 -16.98 -11.80 -13.59
N GLY A 438 -17.72 -11.45 -12.52
CA GLY A 438 -17.17 -10.92 -11.29
C GLY A 438 -16.61 -12.01 -10.35
N PRO A 439 -16.14 -11.63 -9.16
CA PRO A 439 -15.81 -12.60 -8.11
C PRO A 439 -17.08 -13.28 -7.58
N ASP A 440 -16.88 -14.37 -6.83
CA ASP A 440 -17.92 -14.92 -5.96
C ASP A 440 -17.86 -14.16 -4.63
N ILE A 441 -18.99 -13.69 -4.09
CA ILE A 441 -19.04 -12.83 -2.89
C ILE A 441 -19.48 -13.65 -1.69
N ASP A 442 -18.65 -13.70 -0.64
CA ASP A 442 -18.91 -14.34 0.65
C ASP A 442 -19.76 -13.41 1.52
N ARG A 443 -19.19 -12.26 1.92
CA ARG A 443 -19.85 -11.31 2.82
C ARG A 443 -19.21 -9.94 2.78
N LEU A 444 -19.84 -8.98 3.46
CA LEU A 444 -19.22 -7.69 3.75
C LEU A 444 -18.78 -7.63 5.21
N LEU A 445 -17.77 -6.82 5.51
CA LEU A 445 -17.53 -6.30 6.86
C LEU A 445 -17.73 -4.79 6.80
N VAL A 446 -18.74 -4.31 7.52
CA VAL A 446 -19.21 -2.91 7.48
C VAL A 446 -18.93 -2.29 8.84
N PRO A 447 -18.09 -1.25 8.94
CA PRO A 447 -17.76 -0.61 10.22
C PRO A 447 -18.97 -0.04 10.96
N GLU A 448 -18.94 -0.10 12.29
CA GLU A 448 -19.80 0.66 13.21
C GLU A 448 -19.07 1.98 13.59
N GLU A 449 -19.75 3.13 13.46
CA GLU A 449 -19.21 4.51 13.44
C GLU A 449 -19.42 5.34 14.72
#